data_AF-A0A101H459-F1
#
_entry.id   AF-A0A101H459-F1
#
_cell.length_a   1.000
_cell.length_b   1.000
_cell.length_c   1.000
_cell.angle_alpha   90.00
_cell.angle_beta   90.00
_cell.angle_gamma   90.00
#
_symmetry.space_group_name_H-M   'P 1'
#
loop_
_entity.id
_entity.type
_entity.pdbx_description
1 polymer ?
#
loop_
_entity_poly.entity_id
_entity_poly.type
_entity_poly.pdbx_seq_one_letter_code
_entity_poly.pdbx_strand_id
1 'polypeptide(L)'
;MIVMFEIEERLGRAGVGMDAILDAGMELYVSHGLSPEDGRLQLEKNIWRAFADPNVSALLLSAILLEDELYAKRKESEIADDPVFLLADEIIGMAIAEVIAGTYARFEFTRYDQKKPGILSTLGPFLDDAVAGLIAGCTSKLYSDSQ
;
A
#
# COMPACT_ATOMS: atom_id res chain seq x y z
N MET A 1 9.21 13.17 11.88
CA MET A 1 8.01 13.57 11.12
C MET A 1 6.81 13.14 11.94
N ILE A 2 5.75 13.95 12.06
CA ILE A 2 4.57 13.53 12.83
C ILE A 2 3.76 12.59 11.93
N VAL A 3 3.61 11.34 12.35
CA VAL A 3 2.75 10.34 11.69
C VAL A 3 1.30 10.64 12.03
N MET A 4 0.39 10.53 11.05
CA MET A 4 -1.04 10.78 11.25
C MET A 4 -1.76 9.52 11.73
N PHE A 5 -2.70 9.68 12.67
CA PHE A 5 -3.65 8.65 13.11
C PHE A 5 -3.03 7.32 13.59
N GLU A 6 -1.79 7.37 14.10
CA GLU A 6 -1.02 6.18 14.51
C GLU A 6 -0.95 5.11 13.41
N ILE A 7 -0.93 5.51 12.13
CA ILE A 7 -1.20 4.59 11.02
C ILE A 7 -0.20 3.43 10.94
N GLU A 8 1.08 3.68 11.21
CA GLU A 8 2.11 2.66 11.27
C GLU A 8 1.81 1.59 12.34
N GLU A 9 1.45 2.01 13.55
CA GLU A 9 1.12 1.10 14.66
C GLU A 9 -0.13 0.27 14.34
N ARG A 10 -1.13 0.88 13.70
CA ARG A 10 -2.37 0.20 13.30
C ARG A 10 -2.13 -0.82 12.20
N LEU A 11 -1.35 -0.49 11.18
CA LEU A 11 -0.90 -1.44 10.16
C LEU A 11 -0.13 -2.59 10.81
N GLY A 12 0.79 -2.30 11.73
CA GLY A 12 1.53 -3.32 12.48
C GLY A 12 0.62 -4.27 13.27
N ARG A 13 -0.42 -3.75 13.93
CA ARG A 13 -1.44 -4.58 14.61
C ARG A 13 -2.27 -5.43 13.65
N ALA A 14 -2.45 -4.97 12.41
CA ALA A 14 -3.10 -5.72 11.34
C ALA A 14 -2.15 -6.70 10.61
N GLY A 15 -0.91 -6.86 11.08
CA GLY A 15 0.07 -7.78 10.49
C GLY A 15 0.91 -7.17 9.37
N VAL A 16 0.76 -5.87 9.09
CA VAL A 16 1.49 -5.14 8.04
C VAL A 16 2.62 -4.32 8.67
N GLY A 17 3.81 -4.92 8.81
CA GLY A 17 5.01 -4.23 9.30
C GLY A 17 5.78 -3.49 8.21
N MET A 18 6.54 -2.44 8.58
CA MET A 18 7.34 -1.64 7.65
C MET A 18 8.27 -2.49 6.77
N ASP A 19 9.00 -3.44 7.36
CA ASP A 19 9.90 -4.32 6.59
C ASP A 19 9.17 -5.16 5.56
N ALA A 20 7.97 -5.65 5.88
CA ALA A 20 7.15 -6.42 4.95
C ALA A 20 6.65 -5.57 3.77
N ILE A 21 6.29 -4.30 4.02
CA ILE A 21 5.94 -3.33 2.97
C ILE A 21 7.15 -3.07 2.07
N LEU A 22 8.31 -2.84 2.66
CA LEU A 22 9.55 -2.58 1.92
C LEU A 22 9.98 -3.80 1.10
N ASP A 23 9.89 -5.01 1.65
CA ASP A 23 10.23 -6.25 0.95
C ASP A 23 9.32 -6.44 -0.27
N ALA A 24 8.00 -6.30 -0.09
CA ALA A 24 7.04 -6.40 -1.19
C ALA A 24 7.28 -5.33 -2.27
N GLY A 25 7.57 -4.09 -1.86
CA GLY A 25 7.90 -3.01 -2.81
C GLY A 25 9.21 -3.22 -3.55
N MET A 26 10.22 -3.78 -2.89
CA MET A 26 11.52 -4.02 -3.54
C MET A 26 11.51 -5.25 -4.46
N GLU A 27 10.56 -6.18 -4.30
CA GLU A 27 10.44 -7.36 -5.16
C GLU A 27 10.15 -7.00 -6.63
N LEU A 28 9.36 -5.94 -6.87
CA LEU A 28 9.05 -5.45 -8.22
C LEU A 28 9.84 -4.18 -8.59
N TYR A 29 10.69 -3.70 -7.70
CA TYR A 29 11.52 -2.52 -7.96
C TYR A 29 12.43 -2.73 -9.17
N VAL A 30 12.45 -1.74 -10.07
CA VAL A 30 13.35 -1.73 -11.22
C VAL A 30 14.36 -0.60 -11.01
N SER A 31 15.64 -0.94 -10.94
CA SER A 31 16.70 0.05 -10.76
C SER A 31 16.72 1.05 -11.92
N HIS A 32 16.64 2.33 -11.59
CA HIS A 32 16.76 3.46 -12.51
C HIS A 32 17.92 4.38 -12.06
N GLY A 33 19.12 3.82 -11.94
CA GLY A 33 20.33 4.58 -11.56
C GLY A 33 20.62 4.61 -10.05
N LEU A 34 19.80 3.97 -9.22
CA LEU A 34 20.05 3.72 -7.81
C LEU A 34 20.37 2.25 -7.56
N SER A 35 21.24 1.98 -6.58
CA SER A 35 21.43 0.62 -6.06
C SER A 35 20.13 0.11 -5.41
N PRO A 36 19.90 -1.22 -5.33
CA PRO A 36 18.77 -1.77 -4.58
C PRO A 36 18.69 -1.25 -3.13
N GLU A 37 19.85 -1.08 -2.47
CA GLU A 37 19.94 -0.57 -1.11
C GLU A 37 19.49 0.89 -1.01
N ASP A 38 19.96 1.75 -1.93
CA ASP A 38 19.55 3.15 -1.98
C ASP A 38 18.07 3.30 -2.36
N GLY A 39 17.59 2.44 -3.27
CA GLY A 39 16.19 2.35 -3.66
C GLY A 39 15.30 2.00 -2.46
N ARG A 40 15.67 1.01 -1.66
CA ARG A 40 14.95 0.63 -0.44
C ARG A 40 14.90 1.77 0.57
N LEU A 41 16.04 2.44 0.79
CA LEU A 41 16.11 3.58 1.72
C LEU A 41 15.23 4.75 1.25
N GLN A 42 15.18 5.00 -0.07
CA GLN A 42 14.34 6.05 -0.63
C GLN A 42 12.85 5.68 -0.59
N LEU A 43 12.51 4.40 -0.82
CA LEU A 43 11.16 3.88 -0.66
C LEU A 43 10.67 4.06 0.79
N GLU A 44 11.50 3.71 1.77
CA GLU A 44 11.20 3.89 3.18
C GLU A 44 10.90 5.36 3.52
N LYS A 45 11.74 6.29 3.06
CA LYS A 45 11.50 7.73 3.25
C LYS A 45 10.17 8.19 2.63
N ASN A 46 9.81 7.65 1.46
CA ASN A 46 8.56 7.98 0.80
C ASN A 46 7.35 7.43 1.57
N ILE A 47 7.43 6.20 2.10
CA ILE A 47 6.38 5.63 2.96
C ILE A 47 6.19 6.47 4.22
N TRP A 48 7.28 6.86 4.89
CA TRP A 48 7.18 7.74 6.06
C TRP A 48 6.49 9.06 5.71
N ARG A 49 6.79 9.66 4.57
CA ARG A 49 6.13 10.90 4.11
C ARG A 49 4.65 10.66 3.84
N ALA A 50 4.30 9.53 3.25
CA ALA A 50 2.92 9.13 3.00
C ALA A 50 2.14 8.95 4.32
N PHE A 51 2.75 8.34 5.35
CA PHE A 51 2.17 8.24 6.70
C PHE A 51 2.00 9.58 7.43
N ALA A 52 2.68 10.63 6.99
CA ALA A 52 2.50 11.98 7.52
C ALA A 52 1.42 12.78 6.76
N ASP A 53 0.95 12.28 5.60
CA ASP A 53 -0.14 12.89 4.84
C ASP A 53 -1.50 12.44 5.43
N PRO A 54 -2.38 13.39 5.83
CA PRO A 54 -3.66 13.05 6.42
C PRO A 54 -4.61 12.35 5.44
N ASN A 55 -4.52 12.61 4.14
CA ASN A 55 -5.39 11.98 3.14
C ASN A 55 -4.98 10.52 2.93
N VAL A 56 -3.67 10.26 2.76
CA VAL A 56 -3.15 8.90 2.66
C VAL A 56 -3.47 8.11 3.93
N SER A 57 -3.22 8.70 5.10
CA SER A 57 -3.43 8.01 6.37
C SER A 57 -4.91 7.77 6.67
N ALA A 58 -5.81 8.67 6.24
CA ALA A 58 -7.25 8.45 6.35
C ALA A 58 -7.73 7.31 5.44
N LEU A 59 -7.21 7.21 4.21
CA LEU A 59 -7.52 6.11 3.30
C LEU A 59 -7.00 4.76 3.82
N LEU A 60 -5.75 4.71 4.30
CA LEU A 60 -5.20 3.51 4.95
C LEU A 60 -6.01 3.12 6.18
N LEU A 61 -6.43 4.09 7.00
CA LEU A 61 -7.28 3.81 8.16
C LEU A 61 -8.63 3.24 7.74
N SER A 62 -9.22 3.74 6.65
CA SER A 62 -10.48 3.21 6.13
C SER A 62 -10.34 1.75 5.70
N ALA A 63 -9.26 1.39 5.00
CA ALA A 63 -8.97 0.02 4.62
C ALA A 63 -8.81 -0.89 5.85
N ILE A 64 -8.04 -0.47 6.86
CA ILE A 64 -7.87 -1.23 8.11
C ILE A 64 -9.23 -1.51 8.79
N LEU A 65 -10.11 -0.50 8.86
CA LEU A 65 -11.40 -0.64 9.52
C LEU A 65 -12.37 -1.51 8.72
N LEU A 66 -12.36 -1.38 7.39
CA LEU A 66 -13.18 -2.20 6.50
C LEU A 66 -12.73 -3.66 6.50
N GLU A 67 -11.42 -3.90 6.45
CA GLU A 67 -10.82 -5.22 6.60
C GLU A 67 -11.26 -5.88 7.92
N ASP A 68 -11.11 -5.18 9.04
CA ASP A 68 -11.45 -5.73 10.35
C ASP A 68 -12.94 -6.07 10.47
N GLU A 69 -13.82 -5.17 10.01
CA GLU A 69 -15.27 -5.32 10.15
C GLU A 69 -15.90 -6.27 9.13
N LEU A 70 -15.42 -6.25 7.88
CA LEU A 70 -16.02 -7.00 6.78
C LEU A 70 -15.31 -8.32 6.50
N TYR A 71 -14.04 -8.48 6.88
CA TYR A 71 -13.26 -9.70 6.66
C TYR A 71 -12.89 -10.37 8.00
N ALA A 72 -12.04 -9.75 8.82
CA ALA A 72 -11.41 -10.44 9.97
C ALA A 72 -12.41 -10.89 11.06
N LYS A 73 -13.41 -10.07 11.39
CA LYS A 73 -14.44 -10.40 12.40
C LYS A 73 -15.58 -11.27 11.87
N ARG A 74 -15.63 -11.54 10.56
CA ARG A 74 -16.71 -12.29 9.93
C ARG A 74 -16.26 -13.69 9.54
N LYS A 75 -16.86 -14.70 10.19
CA LYS A 75 -16.55 -16.12 9.94
C LYS A 75 -16.84 -16.57 8.50
N GLU A 76 -17.88 -16.02 7.88
CA GLU A 76 -18.33 -16.32 6.52
C GLU A 76 -18.47 -15.01 5.76
N SER A 77 -17.37 -14.26 5.69
CA SER A 77 -17.33 -12.99 4.98
C SER A 77 -17.72 -13.18 3.51
N GLU A 78 -18.65 -12.37 3.03
CA GLU A 78 -19.09 -12.34 1.64
C GLU A 78 -17.98 -11.90 0.68
N ILE A 79 -16.88 -11.36 1.22
CA ILE A 79 -15.71 -10.86 0.49
C ILE A 79 -14.48 -11.74 0.71
N ALA A 80 -14.62 -12.91 1.35
CA ALA A 80 -13.48 -13.72 1.77
C ALA A 80 -12.54 -14.16 0.63
N ASP A 81 -13.10 -14.32 -0.57
CA ASP A 81 -12.41 -14.78 -1.77
C ASP A 81 -12.06 -13.63 -2.73
N ASP A 82 -12.03 -12.39 -2.25
CA ASP A 82 -11.69 -11.20 -3.05
C ASP A 82 -12.52 -11.13 -4.36
N PRO A 83 -13.86 -10.98 -4.24
CA PRO A 83 -14.74 -11.16 -5.37
C PRO A 83 -14.68 -9.97 -6.32
N VAL A 84 -14.68 -10.23 -7.62
CA VAL A 84 -14.63 -9.23 -8.73
C VAL A 84 -15.67 -8.09 -8.63
N PHE A 85 -16.75 -8.25 -7.86
CA PHE A 85 -17.76 -7.19 -7.68
C PHE A 85 -17.38 -6.18 -6.58
N LEU A 86 -16.44 -6.51 -5.70
CA LEU A 86 -15.89 -5.59 -4.72
C LEU A 86 -14.86 -4.74 -5.45
N LEU A 87 -15.21 -3.49 -5.70
CA LEU A 87 -14.32 -2.51 -6.34
C LEU A 87 -13.90 -1.42 -5.35
N ALA A 88 -14.39 -1.50 -4.12
CA ALA A 88 -14.20 -0.44 -3.13
C ALA A 88 -12.78 -0.45 -2.56
N ASP A 89 -12.24 -1.63 -2.33
CA ASP A 89 -10.82 -1.92 -2.10
C ASP A 89 -9.94 -1.35 -3.23
N GLU A 90 -10.20 -1.70 -4.48
CA GLU A 90 -9.39 -1.24 -5.62
C GLU A 90 -9.42 0.29 -5.73
N ILE A 91 -10.60 0.90 -5.52
CA ILE A 91 -10.76 2.36 -5.52
C ILE A 91 -9.96 3.00 -4.38
N ILE A 92 -9.92 2.40 -3.19
CA ILE A 92 -9.11 2.90 -2.07
C ILE A 92 -7.61 2.77 -2.40
N GLY A 93 -7.17 1.62 -2.91
CA GLY A 93 -5.78 1.39 -3.32
C GLY A 93 -5.31 2.39 -4.39
N MET A 94 -6.11 2.57 -5.44
CA MET A 94 -5.85 3.57 -6.49
C MET A 94 -5.80 5.00 -5.92
N ALA A 95 -6.75 5.37 -5.05
CA ALA A 95 -6.78 6.70 -4.46
C ALA A 95 -5.52 6.98 -3.62
N ILE A 96 -5.04 5.98 -2.85
CA ILE A 96 -3.78 6.09 -2.09
C ILE A 96 -2.62 6.36 -3.05
N ALA A 97 -2.47 5.56 -4.11
CA ALA A 97 -1.39 5.71 -5.07
C ALA A 97 -1.40 7.10 -5.75
N GLU A 98 -2.59 7.54 -6.18
CA GLU A 98 -2.79 8.83 -6.86
C GLU A 98 -2.56 10.04 -5.96
N VAL A 99 -2.93 9.97 -4.67
CA VAL A 99 -2.61 11.05 -3.73
C VAL A 99 -1.10 11.20 -3.57
N ILE A 100 -0.34 10.12 -3.58
CA ILE A 100 1.12 10.15 -3.37
C ILE A 100 1.88 10.66 -4.60
N ALA A 101 1.51 10.19 -5.80
CA ALA A 101 2.30 10.39 -7.02
C ALA A 101 1.49 10.70 -8.30
N GLY A 102 0.20 11.00 -8.16
CA GLY A 102 -0.67 11.40 -9.26
C GLY A 102 -1.08 10.25 -10.18
N THR A 103 -1.67 10.59 -11.34
CA THR A 103 -2.34 9.64 -12.25
C THR A 103 -1.43 8.51 -12.75
N TYR A 104 -0.12 8.75 -12.90
CA TYR A 104 0.80 7.71 -13.37
C TYR A 104 0.98 6.57 -12.35
N ALA A 105 0.74 6.82 -11.07
CA ALA A 105 0.84 5.81 -10.03
C ALA A 105 -0.16 4.67 -10.19
N ARG A 106 -1.25 4.88 -10.94
CA ARG A 106 -2.22 3.83 -11.28
C ARG A 106 -1.59 2.65 -12.01
N PHE A 107 -0.62 2.90 -12.89
CA PHE A 107 0.03 1.84 -13.65
C PHE A 107 0.90 0.96 -12.76
N GLU A 108 1.60 1.56 -11.79
CA GLU A 108 2.33 0.81 -10.78
C GLU A 108 1.36 0.09 -9.83
N PHE A 109 0.23 0.71 -9.44
CA PHE A 109 -0.78 0.06 -8.62
C PHE A 109 -1.28 -1.22 -9.27
N THR A 110 -1.74 -1.15 -10.53
CA THR A 110 -2.16 -2.34 -11.29
C THR A 110 -1.08 -3.41 -11.33
N ARG A 111 0.20 -3.04 -11.37
CA ARG A 111 1.31 -4.00 -11.37
C ARG A 111 1.46 -4.69 -10.01
N TYR A 112 1.38 -3.98 -8.90
CA TYR A 112 1.48 -4.55 -7.56
C TYR A 112 0.25 -5.38 -7.21
N ASP A 113 -0.95 -4.88 -7.48
CA ASP A 113 -2.21 -5.59 -7.27
C ASP A 113 -2.25 -6.91 -8.06
N GLN A 114 -1.90 -6.91 -9.35
CA GLN A 114 -1.90 -8.15 -10.14
C GLN A 114 -0.85 -9.18 -9.70
N LYS A 115 0.27 -8.74 -9.13
CA LYS A 115 1.39 -9.62 -8.76
C LYS A 115 1.34 -10.07 -7.32
N LYS A 116 0.70 -9.30 -6.44
CA LYS A 116 0.63 -9.46 -4.98
C LYS A 116 1.97 -9.96 -4.35
N PRO A 117 3.12 -9.28 -4.57
CA PRO A 117 4.41 -9.67 -3.99
C PRO A 117 4.40 -9.69 -2.46
N GLY A 118 5.21 -10.56 -1.87
CA GLY A 118 5.39 -10.67 -0.42
C GLY A 118 4.08 -10.67 0.37
N ILE A 119 3.98 -9.72 1.31
CA ILE A 119 2.84 -9.60 2.24
C ILE A 119 1.49 -9.42 1.52
N LEU A 120 1.47 -8.81 0.33
CA LEU A 120 0.24 -8.54 -0.41
C LEU A 120 -0.53 -9.83 -0.75
N SER A 121 0.17 -10.95 -0.97
CA SER A 121 -0.48 -12.25 -1.23
C SER A 121 -1.18 -12.88 -0.02
N THR A 122 -1.04 -12.28 1.16
CA THR A 122 -1.50 -12.86 2.43
C THR A 122 -2.53 -12.01 3.16
N LEU A 123 -2.71 -10.76 2.72
CA LEU A 123 -3.69 -9.84 3.29
C LEU A 123 -5.07 -10.12 2.68
N GLY A 124 -6.13 -9.72 3.39
CA GLY A 124 -7.47 -9.74 2.81
C GLY A 124 -7.75 -8.48 1.97
N PRO A 125 -8.95 -8.41 1.37
CA PRO A 125 -9.21 -7.62 0.16
C PRO A 125 -9.02 -6.11 0.31
N PHE A 126 -9.22 -5.53 1.49
CA PHE A 126 -9.03 -4.09 1.65
C PHE A 126 -7.56 -3.76 1.93
N LEU A 127 -6.87 -4.61 2.68
CA LEU A 127 -5.48 -4.34 3.08
C LEU A 127 -4.47 -4.66 1.98
N ASP A 128 -4.66 -5.70 1.18
CA ASP A 128 -3.75 -5.96 0.05
C ASP A 128 -3.76 -4.78 -0.93
N ASP A 129 -4.93 -4.30 -1.35
CA ASP A 129 -5.07 -3.17 -2.26
C ASP A 129 -4.59 -1.85 -1.67
N ALA A 130 -4.90 -1.57 -0.40
CA ALA A 130 -4.44 -0.34 0.24
C ALA A 130 -2.90 -0.31 0.38
N VAL A 131 -2.28 -1.45 0.72
CA VAL A 131 -0.82 -1.55 0.83
C VAL A 131 -0.17 -1.57 -0.55
N ALA A 132 -0.78 -2.22 -1.55
CA ALA A 132 -0.35 -2.13 -2.94
C ALA A 132 -0.39 -0.68 -3.45
N GLY A 133 -1.43 0.08 -3.12
CA GLY A 133 -1.57 1.50 -3.41
C GLY A 133 -0.48 2.36 -2.78
N LEU A 134 -0.18 2.11 -1.50
CA LEU A 134 0.91 2.78 -0.77
C LEU A 134 2.26 2.52 -1.43
N ILE A 135 2.57 1.26 -1.73
CA ILE A 135 3.82 0.85 -2.38
C ILE A 135 3.92 1.51 -3.75
N ALA A 136 2.89 1.35 -4.59
CA ALA A 136 2.85 1.88 -5.94
C ALA A 136 3.01 3.40 -5.99
N GLY A 137 2.34 4.12 -5.09
CA GLY A 137 2.51 5.57 -4.95
C GLY A 137 3.95 5.94 -4.60
N CYS A 138 4.53 5.24 -3.62
CA CYS A 138 5.89 5.54 -3.15
C CYS A 138 6.99 5.15 -4.13
N THR A 139 6.84 4.05 -4.88
CA THR A 139 7.77 3.65 -5.95
C THR A 139 7.64 4.56 -7.17
N SER A 140 6.42 4.95 -7.56
CA SER A 140 6.19 5.94 -8.63
C SER A 140 6.85 7.28 -8.32
N LYS A 141 6.77 7.70 -7.06
CA LYS A 141 7.45 8.91 -6.58
C LYS A 141 8.96 8.77 -6.63
N LEU A 142 9.49 7.60 -6.25
CA LEU A 142 10.92 7.30 -6.35
C LEU A 142 11.42 7.47 -7.79
N TYR A 143 10.71 6.93 -8.78
CA TYR A 143 11.10 7.07 -10.20
C TYR A 143 11.00 8.51 -10.72
N SER A 144 10.11 9.32 -10.15
CA SER A 144 9.92 10.73 -10.55
C SER A 144 10.94 11.66 -9.90
N ASP A 145 11.31 11.40 -8.65
CA ASP A 145 12.33 12.16 -7.90
C ASP A 145 13.77 11.85 -8.38
N SER A 146 13.96 10.75 -9.11
CA SER A 146 15.27 10.29 -9.61
C SER A 146 15.61 10.80 -11.03
N GLN A 147 14.74 11.61 -11.65
CA GLN A 147 14.95 12.22 -12.97
C GLN A 147 15.44 13.67 -12.88
#